data_AF-A0A819WL76-F1
#
_entry.id   AF-A0A819WL76-F1
#
_cell.length_a   1.000
_cell.length_b   1.000
_cell.length_c   1.000
_cell.angle_alpha   90.00
_cell.angle_beta   90.00
_cell.angle_gamma   90.00
#
_symmetry.space_group_name_H-M   'P 1'
#
loop_
_entity.id
_entity.type
_entity.pdbx_description
1 polymer ?
#
loop_
_entity_poly.entity_id
_entity_poly.type
_entity_poly.pdbx_seq_one_letter_code
_entity_poly.pdbx_strand_id
1 'polypeptide(L)' 'MLIQQALEEAHLNENSTTIIVAHRLSTIQRCNMIYVFNNQGDIIESGTHETLLALKGIYYRMITAFTY' A
#
# COMPACT_ATOMS: atom_id res chain seq x y z
N MET A 1 17.58 11.84 -2.85
CA MET A 1 17.45 10.86 -1.74
C MET A 1 17.84 9.50 -2.28
N LEU A 2 18.91 8.88 -1.78
CA LEU A 2 19.40 7.57 -2.23
C LEU A 2 18.35 6.45 -2.09
N ILE A 3 17.43 6.59 -1.13
CA ILE A 3 16.42 5.58 -0.77
C ILE A 3 15.36 5.41 -1.88
N GLN A 4 14.95 6.50 -2.54
CA GLN A 4 13.95 6.42 -3.62
C GLN A 4 14.51 5.75 -4.87
N GLN A 5 15.74 6.09 -5.27
CA GLN A 5 16.41 5.44 -6.41
C GLN A 5 16.66 3.95 -6.16
N ALA A 6 17.12 3.56 -4.96
CA ALA A 6 17.35 2.14 -4.66
C ALA A 6 16.04 1.31 -4.72
N LEU A 7 14.91 1.90 -4.31
CA LEU A 7 13.59 1.27 -4.41
C LEU A 7 13.09 1.15 -5.86
N GLU A 8 13.40 2.16 -6.70
CA GLU A 8 13.11 2.13 -8.14
C GLU A 8 13.99 1.13 -8.88
N GLU A 9 15.28 1.05 -8.57
CA GLU A 9 16.22 0.06 -9.15
C GLU A 9 15.88 -1.39 -8.75
N ALA A 10 15.39 -1.62 -7.53
CA ALA A 10 14.87 -2.92 -7.13
C ALA A 10 13.61 -3.30 -7.94
N HIS A 11 12.72 -2.35 -8.20
CA HIS A 11 11.53 -2.55 -9.05
C HIS A 11 11.88 -2.86 -10.51
N LEU A 12 13.04 -2.43 -11.01
CA LEU A 12 13.50 -2.70 -12.37
C LEU A 12 13.99 -4.15 -12.57
N ASN A 13 14.18 -4.92 -11.49
CA ASN A 13 14.43 -6.36 -11.58
C ASN A 13 13.09 -7.10 -11.63
N GLU A 14 12.67 -7.45 -12.85
CA GLU A 14 11.37 -8.04 -13.21
C GLU A 14 10.98 -9.34 -12.45
N ASN A 15 11.85 -9.89 -11.60
CA ASN A 15 11.63 -11.11 -10.83
C ASN A 15 11.69 -10.92 -9.29
N SER A 16 11.77 -9.69 -8.77
CA SER A 16 11.82 -9.47 -7.33
C SER A 16 10.43 -9.23 -6.72
N THR A 17 10.09 -9.98 -5.67
CA THR A 17 8.88 -9.71 -4.87
C THR A 17 9.21 -8.71 -3.78
N THR A 18 8.59 -7.54 -3.81
CA THR A 18 8.80 -6.48 -2.81
C THR A 18 7.63 -6.41 -1.84
N ILE A 19 7.90 -6.61 -0.55
CA ILE A 19 6.93 -6.45 0.53
C ILE A 19 7.23 -5.12 1.22
N ILE A 20 6.23 -4.24 1.31
CA ILE A 20 6.37 -2.91 1.92
C ILE A 20 5.39 -2.78 3.08
N VAL A 21 5.91 -2.46 4.27
CA VAL A 21 5.11 -1.95 5.39
C VAL A 21 5.25 -0.43 5.38
N ALA A 22 4.18 0.26 4.99
CA ALA A 22 4.20 1.71 4.82
C ALA A 22 3.11 2.39 5.64
N HIS A 23 3.45 3.54 6.22
CA HIS A 23 2.50 4.56 6.68
C HIS A 23 2.31 5.67 5.63
N ARG A 24 3.13 5.68 4.57
CA ARG A 24 3.08 6.69 3.51
C ARG A 24 2.14 6.25 2.41
N LEU A 25 1.11 7.06 2.20
CA LEU A 25 0.03 6.81 1.24
C LEU A 25 0.53 6.63 -0.19
N SER A 26 1.48 7.48 -0.61
CA SER A 26 2.04 7.47 -1.97
C SER A 26 2.77 6.18 -2.34
N THR A 27 3.28 5.45 -1.34
CA THR A 27 3.93 4.14 -1.55
C THR A 27 2.88 3.04 -1.69
N ILE A 28 1.82 3.07 -0.86
CA ILE A 28 0.76 2.06 -0.87
C ILE A 28 -0.07 2.13 -2.15
N GLN A 29 -0.30 3.33 -2.69
CA GLN A 29 -1.08 3.54 -3.92
C GLN A 29 -0.50 2.84 -5.16
N ARG A 30 0.82 2.58 -5.19
CA ARG A 30 1.50 1.94 -6.32
C ARG A 30 1.60 0.42 -6.19
N CYS A 31 1.13 -0.15 -5.07
CA CYS A 31 1.22 -1.59 -4.83
C CYS A 31 0.22 -2.37 -5.69
N ASN A 32 0.66 -3.49 -6.27
CA ASN A 32 -0.21 -4.41 -7.00
C ASN A 32 -1.21 -5.14 -6.09
N MET A 33 -0.86 -5.29 -4.80
CA MET A 33 -1.71 -5.89 -3.77
C MET A 33 -1.45 -5.18 -2.43
N ILE A 34 -2.53 -4.83 -1.75
CA ILE A 34 -2.52 -4.18 -0.44
C ILE A 34 -3.26 -5.12 0.53
N TYR A 35 -2.68 -5.32 1.72
CA TYR A 35 -3.33 -6.02 2.82
C TYR A 35 -3.50 -5.07 4.00
N VAL A 36 -4.73 -4.94 4.48
CA VAL A 36 -5.05 -4.09 5.63
C VAL A 36 -5.19 -4.97 6.86
N PHE A 37 -4.42 -4.64 7.88
CA PHE A 37 -4.45 -5.32 9.17
C PHE A 37 -5.28 -4.53 10.17
N ASN A 38 -6.04 -5.25 10.99
CA ASN A 38 -6.67 -4.66 12.18
C ASN A 38 -5.68 -4.67 13.37
N ASN A 39 -6.10 -4.09 14.50
CA ASN A 39 -5.29 -4.05 15.73
C ASN A 39 -5.07 -5.42 16.39
N GLN A 40 -5.79 -6.46 15.94
CA GLN A 40 -5.64 -7.84 16.42
C GLN A 40 -4.64 -8.64 15.56
N GLY A 41 -4.17 -8.07 14.44
CA GLY A 41 -3.24 -8.71 13.50
C GLY A 41 -3.92 -9.50 12.39
N ASP A 42 -5.25 -9.42 12.26
CA ASP A 42 -5.99 -10.09 11.19
C ASP A 42 -6.05 -9.24 9.92
N ILE A 43 -5.99 -9.90 8.77
CA ILE A 43 -6.24 -9.28 7.46
C ILE A 43 -7.75 -9.10 7.30
N ILE A 44 -8.17 -7.84 7.24
CA ILE A 44 -9.58 -7.46 7.14
C ILE A 44 -10.00 -7.01 5.74
N GLU A 45 -9.04 -6.50 4.95
CA GLU A 45 -9.26 -6.08 3.56
C GLU A 45 -8.04 -6.42 2.72
N SER A 46 -8.25 -6.80 1.47
CA SER A 46 -7.17 -7.00 0.50
C SER A 46 -7.60 -6.66 -0.92
N GLY A 47 -6.67 -6.14 -1.72
CA GLY A 47 -6.93 -5.78 -3.11
C GLY A 47 -6.00 -4.69 -3.65
N THR A 48 -6.31 -4.16 -4.83
CA THR A 48 -5.65 -2.97 -5.37
C THR A 48 -6.18 -1.70 -4.71
N HIS A 49 -5.46 -0.59 -4.86
CA HIS A 49 -5.88 0.72 -4.38
C HIS A 49 -7.31 1.07 -4.81
N GLU A 50 -7.65 0.88 -6.09
CA GLU A 50 -8.95 1.20 -6.66
C GLU A 50 -10.06 0.33 -6.08
N THR A 51 -9.81 -0.97 -5.95
CA THR A 51 -10.80 -1.90 -5.38
C THR A 51 -11.10 -1.59 -3.92
N LEU A 52 -10.07 -1.28 -3.12
CA LEU A 52 -10.22 -0.94 -1.71
C LEU A 52 -10.88 0.43 -1.52
N LEU A 53 -10.65 1.40 -2.40
CA LEU A 53 -11.39 2.66 -2.41
C LEU A 53 -12.87 2.46 -2.72
N ALA A 54 -13.19 1.59 -3.69
CA ALA A 54 -14.58 1.30 -4.05
C ALA A 54 -15.35 0.62 -2.91
N LEU A 55 -14.68 -0.21 -2.10
CA LEU A 55 -15.28 -0.85 -0.92
C LEU A 55 -15.65 0.14 0.19
N LYS A 56 -15.09 1.36 0.18
CA LYS A 56 -15.32 2.39 1.22
C LYS A 56 -15.10 1.88 2.66
N GLY A 57 -14.16 0.95 2.80
CA GLY A 57 -13.83 0.28 4.05
C GLY A 57 -12.85 1.05 4.95
N ILE A 58 -12.07 0.32 5.75
CA ILE A 58 -11.01 0.85 6.61
C ILE A 58 -9.93 1.53 5.79
N TYR A 59 -9.51 0.91 4.68
CA TYR A 59 -8.53 1.52 3.78
C TYR A 59 -8.97 2.92 3.30
N TYR A 60 -10.21 3.02 2.84
CA TYR A 60 -10.80 4.28 2.39
C TYR A 60 -10.79 5.33 3.52
N ARG A 61 -11.21 4.96 4.74
CA ARG A 61 -11.20 5.89 5.89
C ARG A 61 -9.80 6.40 6.19
N MET A 62 -8.79 5.53 6.16
CA MET A 62 -7.40 5.92 6.35
C MET A 62 -6.96 6.94 5.29
N ILE A 63 -7.24 6.67 4.00
CA ILE A 63 -6.89 7.56 2.89
C ILE A 63 -7.55 8.93 3.05
N THR A 64 -8.85 8.95 3.35
CA THR A 64 -9.59 10.21 3.50
C THR A 64 -9.13 11.03 4.70
N ALA A 65 -8.67 10.39 5.79
CA ALA A 65 -8.17 11.10 6.96
C ALA A 65 -6.86 11.87 6.70
N PHE A 66 -6.06 11.45 5.71
CA PHE A 66 -4.80 12.11 5.35
C PHE A 66 -4.92 13.10 4.16
N THR A 67 -6.11 13.25 3.56
CA THR A 67 -6.34 14.06 2.35
C THR A 67 -7.07 15.39 2.65
N TYR A 68 -6.85 15.99 3.82
CA TYR A 68 -7.41 17.30 4.21
C TYR A 68 -6.34 18.29 4.64
#